data_AF-A0AAD6E744-F1
#
_entry.id   AF-A0AAD6E744-F1
#
_cell.length_a   1.000
_cell.length_b   1.000
_cell.length_c   1.000
_cell.angle_alpha   90.00
_cell.angle_beta   90.00
_cell.angle_gamma   90.00
#
_symmetry.space_group_name_H-M   'P 1'
#
loop_
_entity.id
_entity.type
_entity.pdbx_description
1 polymer ?
#
loop_
_entity_poly.entity_id
_entity_poly.type
_entity_poly.pdbx_seq_one_letter_code
_entity_poly.pdbx_strand_id
1 'polypeptide(L)'
;MCQRKHTPFSQVVLLESSIIGLGVSIIREGTETYVTGLDLLNADPKRPNLILGYRLPGQSVTINLYGFEVIVGEAGIHAIRPIFNENIPTSWIGLPKGNGIGMTTKLVLERDIKAISGKFDPNV
;
A
#
# COMPACT_ATOMS: atom_id res chain seq x y z
N MET A 1 -11.47 -17.66 20.11
CA MET A 1 -12.17 -17.29 18.86
C MET A 1 -13.00 -16.04 19.12
N CYS A 2 -12.52 -14.88 18.70
CA CYS A 2 -13.28 -13.63 18.84
C CYS A 2 -14.20 -13.51 17.62
N GLN A 3 -15.50 -13.78 17.77
CA GLN A 3 -16.50 -13.62 16.71
C GLN A 3 -16.92 -12.15 16.54
N ARG A 4 -15.97 -11.21 16.51
CA ARG A 4 -16.33 -9.83 16.15
C ARG A 4 -16.49 -9.77 14.64
N LYS A 5 -17.65 -9.32 14.18
CA LYS A 5 -17.91 -9.10 12.77
C LYS A 5 -16.98 -7.99 12.27
N HIS A 6 -15.94 -8.39 11.54
CA HIS A 6 -15.01 -7.47 10.91
C HIS A 6 -15.78 -6.64 9.88
N THR A 7 -16.02 -5.37 10.19
CA THR A 7 -16.69 -4.45 9.26
C THR A 7 -15.60 -3.56 8.66
N PRO A 8 -15.11 -3.86 7.46
CA PRO A 8 -14.07 -3.06 6.85
C PRO A 8 -14.62 -1.68 6.52
N PHE A 9 -13.84 -0.63 6.78
CA PHE A 9 -14.17 0.71 6.32
C PHE A 9 -13.51 0.96 4.96
N SER A 10 -14.20 1.73 4.12
CA SER A 10 -13.68 2.13 2.81
C SER A 10 -13.15 3.54 2.90
N GLN A 11 -11.98 3.78 2.31
CA GLN A 11 -11.39 5.10 2.20
C GLN A 11 -10.99 5.35 0.76
N VAL A 12 -11.14 6.60 0.32
CA VAL A 12 -10.69 7.08 -0.98
C VAL A 12 -9.85 8.33 -0.75
N VAL A 13 -8.71 8.40 -1.41
CA VAL A 13 -7.85 9.58 -1.45
C VAL A 13 -7.68 10.02 -2.90
N LEU A 14 -7.81 11.33 -3.13
CA LEU A 14 -7.58 11.92 -4.44
C LEU A 14 -6.09 12.24 -4.59
N LEU A 15 -5.52 11.91 -5.74
CA LEU A 15 -4.12 12.19 -6.03
C LEU A 15 -4.04 13.55 -6.72
N GLU A 16 -3.59 14.52 -5.96
CA GLU A 16 -3.26 15.85 -6.46
C GLU A 16 -1.86 15.86 -7.08
N SER A 17 -1.59 16.81 -7.98
CA SER A 17 -0.28 16.97 -8.63
C SER A 17 0.86 17.30 -7.65
N SER A 18 0.55 17.67 -6.40
CA SER A 18 1.55 17.90 -5.36
C SER A 18 2.05 16.62 -4.70
N ILE A 19 1.44 15.46 -4.98
CA ILE A 19 1.89 14.17 -4.44
C ILE A 19 3.07 13.67 -5.28
N ILE A 20 4.22 13.51 -4.64
CA ILE A 20 5.48 13.10 -5.29
C ILE A 20 5.97 11.73 -4.83
N GLY A 21 5.29 11.15 -3.85
CA GLY A 21 5.78 10.00 -3.13
C GLY A 21 4.65 9.18 -2.52
N LEU A 22 4.94 7.92 -2.25
CA LEU A 22 4.07 7.03 -1.48
C LEU A 22 4.93 6.22 -0.52
N GLY A 23 4.77 6.44 0.78
CA GLY A 23 5.26 5.58 1.86
C GLY A 23 4.31 4.41 2.13
N VAL A 24 4.84 3.30 2.64
CA VAL A 24 4.08 2.07 2.89
C VAL A 24 4.21 1.69 4.36
N SER A 25 3.09 1.47 5.03
CA SER A 25 3.07 0.89 6.38
C SER A 25 2.81 -0.60 6.29
N ILE A 26 3.67 -1.37 6.98
CA ILE A 26 3.55 -2.83 7.07
C ILE A 26 3.54 -3.28 8.53
N ILE A 27 2.80 -4.34 8.81
CA ILE A 27 2.89 -5.13 10.04
C ILE A 27 3.47 -6.50 9.71
N ARG A 28 4.16 -7.11 10.68
CA ARG A 28 4.66 -8.48 10.58
C ARG A 28 3.91 -9.36 11.57
N GLU A 29 3.33 -10.43 11.08
CA GLU A 29 2.61 -11.42 11.89
C GLU A 29 3.18 -12.81 11.62
N GLY A 30 4.01 -13.30 12.55
CA GLY A 30 4.71 -14.56 12.36
C GLY A 30 5.66 -14.53 11.17
N THR A 31 5.38 -15.39 10.19
CA THR A 31 6.13 -15.51 8.94
C THR A 31 5.61 -14.62 7.82
N GLU A 32 4.48 -13.95 8.02
CA GLU A 32 3.81 -13.12 7.03
C GLU A 32 4.01 -11.63 7.33
N THR A 33 3.83 -10.80 6.30
CA THR A 33 3.68 -9.35 6.46
C THR A 33 2.39 -8.91 5.81
N TYR A 34 1.81 -7.82 6.30
CA TYR A 34 0.62 -7.21 5.71
C TYR A 34 0.80 -5.71 5.56
N VAL A 35 0.37 -5.16 4.43
CA VAL A 35 0.31 -3.71 4.19
C VAL A 35 -0.93 -3.16 4.90
N THR A 36 -0.71 -2.27 5.87
CA THR A 36 -1.77 -1.69 6.70
C THR A 36 -2.18 -0.30 6.24
N GLY A 37 -1.32 0.38 5.48
CA GLY A 37 -1.61 1.74 5.03
C GLY A 37 -0.57 2.29 4.06
N LEU A 38 -0.93 3.42 3.45
CA LEU A 38 -0.13 4.18 2.51
C LEU A 38 -0.08 5.65 2.95
N ASP A 39 1.09 6.26 2.85
CA ASP A 39 1.32 7.68 3.16
C ASP A 39 1.71 8.43 1.87
N LEU A 40 0.79 9.18 1.29
CA LEU A 40 1.02 9.94 0.06
C LEU A 40 1.75 11.25 0.39
N LEU A 41 3.02 11.31 0.02
CA LEU A 41 3.94 12.38 0.39
C LEU A 41 3.68 13.63 -0.47
N ASN A 42 3.38 14.73 0.20
CA ASN A 42 3.24 16.04 -0.44
C ASN A 42 4.62 16.67 -0.69
N ALA A 43 4.80 17.28 -1.86
CA ALA A 43 5.99 18.06 -2.20
C ALA A 43 6.10 19.35 -1.38
N ASP A 44 4.95 19.94 -1.02
CA ASP A 44 4.90 21.11 -0.16
C ASP A 44 4.99 20.66 1.31
N PRO A 45 6.08 20.96 2.04
CA PRO A 45 6.22 20.58 3.44
C PRO A 45 5.19 21.25 4.37
N LYS A 46 4.47 22.28 3.90
CA LYS A 46 3.37 22.93 4.64
C LYS A 46 2.05 22.18 4.50
N ARG A 47 1.92 21.25 3.55
CA ARG A 47 0.72 20.44 3.35
C ARG A 47 0.91 19.07 4.00
N PRO A 48 -0.06 18.60 4.80
CA PRO A 48 0.04 17.27 5.39
C PRO A 48 -0.02 16.19 4.31
N ASN A 49 0.68 15.08 4.52
CA ASN A 49 0.54 13.91 3.67
C ASN A 49 -0.88 13.34 3.74
N LEU A 50 -1.34 12.71 2.66
CA LEU A 50 -2.63 12.03 2.66
C LEU A 50 -2.42 10.58 3.11
N ILE A 51 -3.12 10.17 4.17
CA ILE A 51 -3.00 8.84 4.73
C ILE A 51 -4.18 7.99 4.25
N LEU A 52 -3.88 6.83 3.68
CA LEU A 52 -4.84 5.79 3.35
C LEU A 52 -4.61 4.58 4.28
N GLY A 53 -5.61 4.17 5.05
CA GLY A 53 -5.48 3.09 6.03
C GLY A 53 -4.75 3.51 7.31
N TYR A 54 -3.97 2.60 7.88
CA TYR A 54 -3.31 2.79 9.17
C TYR A 54 -1.82 3.05 9.02
N ARG A 55 -1.40 4.24 9.46
CA ARG A 55 0.01 4.58 9.59
C ARG A 55 0.59 3.90 10.83
N LEU A 56 1.50 2.97 10.59
CA LEU A 56 2.33 2.38 11.63
C LEU A 56 3.77 2.93 11.52
N PRO A 57 4.49 3.08 12.64
CA PRO A 57 5.93 3.38 12.59
C PRO A 57 6.64 2.25 11.84
N GLY A 58 7.32 2.57 10.74
CA GLY A 58 7.90 1.55 9.86
C GLY A 58 8.63 2.13 8.65
N GLN A 59 9.10 1.25 7.77
CA GLN A 59 9.86 1.61 6.56
C GLN A 59 9.03 2.50 5.62
N SER A 60 9.31 3.81 5.63
CA SER A 60 8.83 4.72 4.60
C SER A 60 9.79 4.70 3.41
N VAL A 61 9.36 4.14 2.28
CA VAL A 61 10.08 4.25 1.00
C VAL A 61 9.34 5.27 0.16
N THR A 62 10.02 6.25 -0.43
CA THR A 62 9.38 7.19 -1.36
C THR A 62 9.24 6.54 -2.73
N ILE A 63 8.00 6.30 -3.14
CA ILE A 63 7.67 5.71 -4.44
C ILE A 63 7.18 6.78 -5.42
N ASN A 64 7.72 6.83 -6.65
CA ASN A 64 7.15 7.65 -7.72
C ASN A 64 5.91 6.93 -8.29
N LEU A 65 4.81 7.64 -8.51
CA LEU A 65 3.48 7.07 -8.77
C LEU A 65 3.25 6.61 -10.22
N TYR A 66 4.21 5.91 -10.82
CA TYR A 66 4.02 5.28 -12.13
C TYR A 66 3.14 4.03 -12.06
N GLY A 67 3.25 3.28 -10.96
CA GLY A 67 2.45 2.10 -10.72
C GLY A 67 3.00 1.29 -9.56
N PHE A 68 2.36 0.15 -9.30
CA PHE A 68 2.85 -0.81 -8.30
C PHE A 68 2.31 -2.21 -8.60
N GLU A 69 3.00 -3.20 -8.08
CA GLU A 69 2.52 -4.57 -7.96
C GLU A 69 2.21 -4.88 -6.52
N VAL A 70 1.18 -5.68 -6.30
CA VAL A 70 0.84 -6.20 -4.98
C VAL A 70 0.77 -7.71 -5.02
N ILE A 71 1.13 -8.32 -3.91
CA ILE A 71 0.85 -9.72 -3.61
C ILE A 71 -0.33 -9.74 -2.66
N VAL A 72 -1.43 -10.33 -3.10
CA VAL A 72 -2.67 -10.41 -2.33
C VAL A 72 -2.84 -11.84 -1.85
N GLY A 73 -3.01 -12.05 -0.55
CA GLY A 73 -3.42 -13.30 0.05
C GLY A 73 -4.84 -13.22 0.62
N GLU A 74 -5.28 -14.28 1.30
CA GLU A 74 -6.65 -14.35 1.84
C GLU A 74 -6.95 -13.24 2.87
N ALA A 75 -5.94 -12.83 3.65
CA ALA A 75 -6.09 -11.85 4.71
C ALA A 75 -5.77 -10.40 4.29
N GLY A 76 -5.26 -10.18 3.08
CA GLY A 76 -4.96 -8.83 2.57
C GLY A 76 -3.76 -8.75 1.65
N ILE A 77 -3.14 -7.58 1.57
CA ILE A 77 -1.95 -7.33 0.76
C ILE A 77 -0.71 -7.70 1.58
N HIS A 78 0.08 -8.68 1.14
CA HIS A 78 1.25 -9.15 1.88
C HIS A 78 2.51 -8.33 1.60
N ALA A 79 2.66 -7.92 0.33
CA ALA A 79 3.79 -7.15 -0.13
C ALA A 79 3.37 -6.23 -1.27
N ILE A 80 4.05 -5.10 -1.37
CA ILE A 80 3.89 -4.14 -2.46
C ILE A 80 5.25 -3.85 -3.07
N ARG A 81 5.30 -3.73 -4.39
CA ARG A 81 6.49 -3.38 -5.14
C ARG A 81 6.19 -2.16 -6.00
N PRO A 82 6.88 -1.03 -5.81
CA PRO A 82 6.71 0.13 -6.66
C PRO A 82 7.16 -0.11 -8.09
N ILE A 83 6.59 0.60 -9.06
CA ILE A 83 7.11 0.64 -10.42
C ILE A 83 7.49 2.08 -10.68
N PHE A 84 8.79 2.36 -10.76
CA PHE A 84 9.29 3.70 -11.10
C PHE A 84 9.45 3.90 -12.61
N ASN A 85 9.67 2.81 -13.34
CA ASN A 85 9.83 2.72 -14.79
C ASN A 85 9.52 1.27 -15.20
N GLU A 86 8.91 1.05 -16.36
CA GLU A 86 8.53 -0.27 -16.88
C GLU A 86 9.71 -1.26 -16.96
N ASN A 87 10.93 -0.75 -17.10
CA ASN A 87 12.13 -1.56 -17.36
C ASN A 87 13.03 -1.81 -16.14
N ILE A 88 12.73 -1.24 -14.96
CA ILE A 88 13.58 -1.38 -13.77
C ILE A 88 12.82 -2.13 -12.68
N PRO A 89 13.17 -3.39 -12.38
CA PRO A 89 12.56 -4.11 -11.27
C PRO A 89 13.00 -3.48 -9.96
N THR A 90 12.02 -3.16 -9.11
CA THR A 90 12.27 -2.61 -7.77
C THR A 90 12.16 -3.71 -6.71
N SER A 91 12.59 -3.41 -5.49
CA SER A 91 12.47 -4.35 -4.38
C SER A 91 11.04 -4.40 -3.84
N TRP A 92 10.63 -5.59 -3.39
CA TRP A 92 9.39 -5.76 -2.62
C TRP A 92 9.53 -5.11 -1.24
N ILE A 93 8.47 -4.42 -0.82
CA ILE A 93 8.25 -3.97 0.54
C ILE A 93 7.29 -4.97 1.18
N GLY A 94 7.72 -5.58 2.28
CA GLY A 94 7.09 -6.78 2.84
C GLY A 94 7.69 -8.06 2.28
N LEU A 95 7.10 -9.19 2.65
CA LEU A 95 7.52 -10.52 2.25
C LEU A 95 6.71 -10.99 1.05
N PRO A 96 7.32 -11.14 -0.13
CA PRO A 96 6.63 -11.67 -1.31
C PRO A 96 6.46 -13.19 -1.27
N LYS A 97 6.77 -13.83 -0.13
CA LYS A 97 6.79 -15.27 0.09
C LYS A 97 6.17 -15.58 1.46
N GLY A 98 5.37 -16.64 1.53
CA GLY A 98 4.54 -17.01 2.66
C GLY A 98 3.61 -18.19 2.37
N ASN A 99 2.82 -18.61 3.35
CA ASN A 99 1.72 -19.55 3.15
C ASN A 99 0.46 -18.77 2.77
N GLY A 100 -0.23 -19.17 1.69
CA GLY A 100 -1.41 -18.45 1.20
C GLY A 100 -1.12 -17.26 0.28
N ILE A 101 0.08 -17.20 -0.32
CA ILE A 101 0.41 -16.23 -1.38
C ILE A 101 -0.58 -16.42 -2.53
N GLY A 102 -1.47 -15.43 -2.71
CA GLY A 102 -2.33 -15.36 -3.87
C GLY A 102 -1.70 -14.60 -5.04
N MET A 103 -2.52 -14.36 -6.05
CA MET A 103 -2.13 -13.79 -7.33
C MET A 103 -1.37 -12.46 -7.19
N THR A 104 -0.28 -12.32 -7.95
CA THR A 104 0.34 -11.01 -8.19
C THR A 104 -0.63 -10.16 -9.02
N THR A 105 -1.04 -9.03 -8.48
CA THR A 105 -1.83 -8.04 -9.22
C THR A 105 -0.93 -6.86 -9.55
N LYS A 106 -0.79 -6.59 -10.85
CA LYS A 106 0.01 -5.48 -11.36
C LYS A 106 -0.90 -4.34 -11.79
N LEU A 107 -0.61 -3.14 -11.28
CA LEU A 107 -1.19 -1.90 -11.76
C LEU A 107 -0.07 -1.05 -12.38
N VAL A 108 0.07 -1.12 -13.71
CA VAL A 108 0.85 -0.16 -14.50
C VAL A 108 -0.12 0.78 -15.15
N LEU A 109 0.22 2.06 -15.20
CA LEU A 109 -0.69 3.07 -15.69
C LEU A 109 -0.06 3.83 -16.85
N GLU A 110 -0.83 3.94 -17.93
CA GLU A 110 -0.48 4.76 -19.09
C GLU A 110 -0.76 6.26 -18.83
N ARG A 111 -1.46 6.59 -17.73
CA ARG A 111 -1.91 7.95 -17.35
C ARG A 111 -1.83 8.14 -15.84
N ASP A 112 -1.79 9.39 -15.38
CA ASP A 112 -1.74 9.70 -13.95
C ASP A 112 -2.90 9.08 -13.14
N ILE A 113 -2.57 8.51 -11.97
CA ILE A 113 -3.57 8.11 -10.98
C ILE A 113 -4.33 9.34 -10.50
N LYS A 114 -5.67 9.29 -10.54
CA LYS A 114 -6.52 10.36 -9.98
C LYS A 114 -7.02 10.07 -8.57
N ALA A 115 -7.13 8.80 -8.20
CA ALA A 115 -7.55 8.40 -6.87
C ALA A 115 -7.05 6.99 -6.52
N ILE A 116 -6.86 6.72 -5.23
CA ILE A 116 -6.68 5.38 -4.69
C ILE A 116 -7.81 5.12 -3.71
N SER A 117 -8.46 3.98 -3.83
CA SER A 117 -9.47 3.49 -2.88
C SER A 117 -9.01 2.20 -2.23
N GLY A 118 -9.21 2.06 -0.93
CA GLY A 118 -8.87 0.86 -0.17
C GLY A 118 -9.96 0.50 0.83
N LYS A 119 -10.02 -0.78 1.19
CA LYS A 119 -10.81 -1.30 2.31
C LYS A 119 -9.86 -1.78 3.38
N PHE A 120 -10.12 -1.39 4.62
CA PHE A 120 -9.24 -1.68 5.75
C PHE A 120 -10.04 -2.27 6.89
N ASP A 121 -9.47 -3.29 7.52
CA ASP A 121 -10.04 -3.91 8.71
C ASP A 121 -9.56 -3.18 9.96
N PRO A 122 -10.46 -2.66 10.81
CA PRO A 122 -10.08 -1.92 12.01
C PRO A 122 -9.61 -2.78 13.19
N ASN A 123 -9.74 -4.11 13.12
CA ASN A 123 -9.29 -5.02 14.17
C ASN A 123 -8.18 -5.92 13.63
N VAL A 124 -6.95 -5.40 13.63
CA VAL A 124 -5.71 -6.17 13.45
C VAL A 124 -5.23 -6.63 14.82
#